data_AF-Q6L339-F1
#
_entry.id   AF-Q6L339-F1
#
_cell.length_a   1.000
_cell.length_b   1.000
_cell.length_c   1.000
_cell.angle_alpha   90.00
_cell.angle_beta   90.00
_cell.angle_gamma   90.00
#
_symmetry.space_group_name_H-M   'P 1'
#
loop_
_entity.id
_entity.type
_entity.pdbx_description
1 polymer ?
#
loop_
_entity_poly.entity_id
_entity_poly.type
_entity_poly.pdbx_seq_one_letter_code
_entity_poly.pdbx_strand_id
1 'polypeptide(L)'
;MPFNTVSFNRLNERFEIPYNYAEMIMKNMRLDIGNDKRTMMMLFDMNMIFQNFFTIFIIRNRRKIFQGKTVRIIPQYSRRNFIFSDSHALRITKPDLYIEVEDINKKNIFILDMKYKLLQKADIEEYINDHIEDVYSVSQLDLYQMFTYSDLYGTDGTILVFPGRVGAISNPYMFKENGRILWICIIPLDFTGDSWEERLVECVKGFFDKIIKNVLF
;
A
#
# COMPACT_ATOMS: atom_id res chain seq x y z
N MET A 1 29.02 -6.91 10.83
CA MET A 1 29.92 -5.94 10.17
C MET A 1 29.27 -4.56 10.22
N PRO A 2 30.00 -3.46 10.45
CA PRO A 2 29.41 -2.14 10.49
C PRO A 2 29.18 -1.64 9.05
N PHE A 3 27.97 -1.83 8.53
CA PHE A 3 27.59 -1.30 7.22
C PHE A 3 27.48 0.24 7.18
N ASN A 4 27.58 0.90 8.34
CA ASN A 4 27.45 2.36 8.46
C ASN A 4 28.75 3.14 8.16
N THR A 5 29.87 2.47 7.87
CA THR A 5 31.17 3.14 7.63
C THR A 5 31.50 3.31 6.15
N VAL A 6 30.70 2.75 5.24
CA VAL A 6 30.96 2.79 3.80
C VAL A 6 30.12 3.90 3.17
N SER A 7 30.79 4.82 2.46
CA SER A 7 30.15 5.85 1.65
C SER A 7 30.47 5.65 0.18
N PHE A 8 29.47 5.77 -0.69
CA PHE A 8 29.66 5.67 -2.14
C PHE A 8 30.10 7.00 -2.74
N ASN A 9 31.08 6.93 -3.62
CA ASN A 9 31.62 8.00 -4.44
C ASN A 9 31.75 7.51 -5.89
N ARG A 10 32.14 8.39 -6.81
CA ARG A 10 32.30 8.06 -8.24
C ARG A 10 33.21 6.86 -8.54
N LEU A 11 34.13 6.49 -7.65
CA LEU A 11 35.07 5.39 -7.87
C LEU A 11 34.51 4.02 -7.43
N ASN A 12 33.54 4.00 -6.52
CA ASN A 12 32.99 2.77 -5.94
C ASN A 12 31.46 2.64 -6.12
N GLU A 13 30.80 3.55 -6.85
CA GLU A 13 29.36 3.55 -7.16
C GLU A 13 28.88 2.19 -7.73
N ARG A 14 29.70 1.54 -8.57
CA ARG A 14 29.39 0.19 -9.10
C ARG A 14 29.14 -0.88 -8.03
N PHE A 15 29.62 -0.66 -6.81
CA PHE A 15 29.44 -1.59 -5.70
C PHE A 15 28.22 -1.28 -4.83
N GLU A 16 27.52 -0.16 -5.05
CA GLU A 16 26.37 0.23 -4.25
C GLU A 16 25.26 -0.83 -4.30
N ILE A 17 24.92 -1.29 -5.50
CA ILE A 17 23.89 -2.32 -5.69
C ILE A 17 24.24 -3.62 -4.96
N PRO A 18 25.38 -4.30 -5.23
CA PRO A 18 25.72 -5.53 -4.52
C PRO A 18 25.93 -5.33 -3.01
N TYR A 19 26.40 -4.15 -2.58
CA TYR A 19 26.53 -3.81 -1.16
C TYR A 19 25.18 -3.73 -0.46
N ASN A 20 24.21 -3.03 -1.05
CA ASN A 20 22.86 -2.91 -0.49
C ASN A 20 22.18 -4.29 -0.39
N TYR A 21 22.39 -5.18 -1.36
CA TYR A 21 21.93 -6.57 -1.27
C TYR A 21 22.62 -7.34 -0.14
N ALA A 22 23.94 -7.24 -0.02
CA ALA A 22 24.68 -7.88 1.06
C ALA A 22 24.25 -7.38 2.44
N GLU A 23 24.06 -6.07 2.59
CA GLU A 23 23.55 -5.46 3.81
C GLU A 23 22.15 -5.97 4.15
N MET A 24 21.24 -5.99 3.17
CA MET A 24 19.88 -6.50 3.34
C MET A 24 19.88 -7.97 3.80
N ILE A 25 20.67 -8.83 3.16
CA ILE A 25 20.78 -10.25 3.53
C ILE A 25 21.33 -10.36 4.95
N MET A 26 22.46 -9.71 5.23
CA MET A 26 23.16 -9.83 6.52
C MET A 26 22.35 -9.28 7.71
N LYS A 27 21.60 -8.18 7.52
CA LYS A 27 20.76 -7.59 8.59
C LYS A 27 19.55 -8.47 8.93
N ASN A 28 18.98 -9.14 7.92
CA ASN A 28 17.76 -9.93 8.08
C ASN A 28 18.02 -11.42 8.34
N MET A 29 19.27 -11.88 8.25
CA MET A 29 19.65 -13.23 8.65
C MET A 29 19.54 -13.45 10.17
N ARG A 30 18.95 -14.57 10.54
CA ARG A 30 18.88 -15.12 11.89
C ARG A 30 19.33 -16.58 11.84
N LEU A 31 20.00 -17.01 12.91
CA LEU A 31 20.31 -18.42 13.09
C LEU A 31 19.03 -19.15 13.45
N ASP A 32 18.71 -20.21 12.71
CA ASP A 32 17.70 -21.17 13.13
C ASP A 32 18.31 -22.06 14.21
N ILE A 33 17.90 -21.85 15.45
CA ILE A 33 18.45 -22.56 16.63
C ILE A 33 17.78 -23.95 16.77
N GLY A 34 16.70 -24.22 16.03
CA GLY A 34 15.88 -25.43 16.19
C GLY A 34 16.36 -26.67 15.45
N ASN A 35 17.32 -26.55 14.54
CA ASN A 35 17.82 -27.66 13.72
C ASN A 35 19.33 -27.86 13.96
N ASP A 36 19.78 -29.12 14.09
CA ASP A 36 21.20 -29.51 14.23
C ASP A 36 22.05 -29.11 12.99
N LYS A 37 21.40 -28.61 11.95
CA LYS A 37 22.00 -27.94 10.80
C LYS A 37 21.91 -26.44 11.03
N ARG A 38 23.04 -25.74 10.94
CA ARG A 38 23.15 -24.26 10.98
C ARG A 38 22.43 -23.61 9.79
N THR A 39 21.10 -23.70 9.75
CA THR A 39 20.28 -23.07 8.73
C THR A 39 20.14 -21.59 9.09
N MET A 40 20.32 -20.72 8.10
CA MET A 40 20.08 -19.29 8.26
C MET A 40 18.70 -18.98 7.68
N MET A 41 17.87 -18.29 8.46
CA MET A 41 16.56 -17.80 8.01
C MET A 41 16.65 -16.31 7.77
N MET A 42 16.04 -15.82 6.69
CA MET A 42 15.82 -14.39 6.48
C MET A 42 14.41 -14.02 6.89
N LEU A 43 14.27 -13.10 7.83
CA LEU A 43 12.98 -12.60 8.28
C LEU A 43 12.81 -11.17 7.79
N PHE A 44 11.77 -10.94 6.98
CA PHE A 44 11.41 -9.63 6.48
C PHE A 44 10.07 -9.19 7.05
N ASP A 45 9.94 -7.90 7.38
CA ASP A 45 8.65 -7.28 7.62
C ASP A 45 7.94 -7.06 6.28
N MET A 46 7.03 -7.98 5.94
CA MET A 46 6.31 -7.94 4.67
C MET A 46 5.36 -6.76 4.53
N ASN A 47 4.85 -6.20 5.63
CA ASN A 47 4.05 -4.97 5.57
C ASN A 47 4.93 -3.82 5.08
N MET A 48 6.11 -3.65 5.67
CA MET A 48 7.06 -2.61 5.27
C MET A 48 7.52 -2.78 3.82
N ILE A 49 7.85 -4.01 3.40
CA ILE A 49 8.25 -4.27 2.01
C ILE A 49 7.13 -3.91 1.04
N PHE A 50 5.91 -4.37 1.30
CA PHE A 50 4.77 -4.12 0.42
C PHE A 50 4.44 -2.64 0.32
N GLN A 51 4.39 -1.94 1.47
CA GLN A 51 4.17 -0.50 1.52
C GLN A 51 5.21 0.26 0.69
N ASN A 52 6.50 -0.05 0.90
CA ASN A 52 7.59 0.63 0.20
C ASN A 52 7.56 0.34 -1.30
N PHE A 53 7.38 -0.93 -1.66
CA PHE A 53 7.24 -1.36 -3.06
C PHE A 53 6.12 -0.59 -3.75
N PHE A 54 4.92 -0.62 -3.18
CA PHE A 54 3.75 -0.04 -3.82
C PHE A 54 3.82 1.49 -3.87
N THR A 55 4.37 2.12 -2.84
CA THR A 55 4.63 3.56 -2.81
C THR A 55 5.58 3.99 -3.93
N ILE A 56 6.74 3.32 -4.05
CA ILE A 56 7.72 3.60 -5.10
C ILE A 56 7.11 3.34 -6.47
N PHE A 57 6.37 2.25 -6.61
CA PHE A 57 5.70 1.88 -7.85
C PHE A 57 4.72 2.95 -8.33
N ILE A 58 3.82 3.44 -7.46
CA ILE A 58 2.87 4.51 -7.81
C ILE A 58 3.63 5.78 -8.19
N ILE A 59 4.64 6.19 -7.40
CA ILE A 59 5.40 7.42 -7.66
C ILE A 59 6.11 7.36 -9.02
N ARG A 60 6.79 6.24 -9.29
CA ARG A 60 7.52 6.01 -10.56
C ARG A 60 6.57 6.03 -11.75
N ASN A 61 5.39 5.40 -11.62
CA ASN A 61 4.44 5.22 -12.71
C ASN A 61 3.28 6.23 -12.73
N ARG A 62 3.33 7.29 -11.89
CA ARG A 62 2.22 8.23 -11.68
C ARG A 62 1.65 8.81 -12.98
N ARG A 63 2.49 9.14 -13.96
CA ARG A 63 2.05 9.71 -15.24
C ARG A 63 1.19 8.73 -16.03
N LYS A 64 1.57 7.44 -16.04
CA LYS A 64 0.83 6.38 -16.74
C LYS A 64 -0.46 6.02 -15.99
N ILE A 65 -0.36 5.84 -14.67
CA ILE A 65 -1.49 5.47 -13.80
C ILE A 65 -2.59 6.54 -13.82
N PHE A 66 -2.21 7.81 -13.69
CA PHE A 66 -3.16 8.93 -13.61
C PHE A 66 -3.37 9.65 -14.95
N GLN A 67 -2.99 9.02 -16.07
CA GLN A 67 -3.25 9.49 -17.43
C GLN A 67 -2.83 10.95 -17.69
N GLY A 68 -1.68 11.35 -17.13
CA GLY A 68 -1.15 12.71 -17.29
C GLY A 68 -1.83 13.80 -16.45
N LYS A 69 -2.80 13.47 -15.58
CA LYS A 69 -3.35 14.43 -14.60
C LYS A 69 -2.25 14.95 -13.66
N THR A 70 -2.46 16.15 -13.13
CA THR A 70 -1.58 16.70 -12.08
C THR A 70 -1.85 15.95 -10.78
N VAL A 71 -0.84 15.22 -10.30
CA VAL A 71 -0.96 14.41 -9.08
C VAL A 71 0.16 14.72 -8.11
N ARG A 72 -0.22 15.03 -6.88
CA ARG A 72 0.68 15.15 -5.75
C ARG A 72 0.58 13.91 -4.89
N ILE A 73 1.65 13.13 -4.83
CA ILE A 73 1.75 11.92 -4.01
C ILE A 73 2.71 12.21 -2.87
N ILE A 74 2.28 11.99 -1.64
CA ILE A 74 3.10 12.24 -0.45
C ILE A 74 3.10 10.97 0.41
N PRO A 75 4.20 10.19 0.39
CA PRO A 75 4.38 9.08 1.31
C PRO A 75 4.32 9.56 2.73
N GLN A 76 3.66 8.80 3.60
CA GLN A 76 3.75 9.01 5.04
C GLN A 76 3.39 10.45 5.46
N TYR A 77 2.34 11.00 4.83
CA TYR A 77 1.96 12.42 4.90
C TYR A 77 1.73 12.90 6.34
N SER A 78 1.77 14.24 6.50
CA SER A 78 1.82 14.94 7.78
C SER A 78 0.93 14.29 8.84
N ARG A 79 1.57 13.96 9.95
CA ARG A 79 0.95 13.38 11.14
C ARG A 79 -0.16 14.33 11.59
N ARG A 80 -1.42 13.90 11.49
CA ARG A 80 -2.53 14.65 12.10
C ARG A 80 -2.73 14.15 13.51
N ASN A 81 -2.96 15.08 14.43
CA ASN A 81 -3.25 14.75 15.81
C ASN A 81 -4.66 14.17 15.86
N PHE A 82 -4.82 13.04 16.55
CA PHE A 82 -6.08 12.34 16.68
C PHE A 82 -6.65 12.48 18.10
N ILE A 83 -5.81 12.32 19.11
CA ILE A 83 -6.21 12.45 20.52
C ILE A 83 -5.33 13.49 21.18
N PHE A 84 -5.95 14.37 21.96
CA PHE A 84 -5.28 15.39 22.75
C PHE A 84 -5.51 15.17 24.24
N SER A 85 -4.53 15.55 25.06
CA SER A 85 -4.68 15.82 26.49
C SER A 85 -3.98 17.12 26.79
N ASP A 86 -4.65 18.06 27.44
CA ASP A 86 -4.09 19.37 27.83
C ASP A 86 -3.28 20.03 26.70
N SER A 87 -3.89 20.09 25.51
CA SER A 87 -3.32 20.66 24.28
C SER A 87 -2.12 19.92 23.67
N HIS A 88 -1.69 18.79 24.25
CA HIS A 88 -0.65 17.92 23.70
C HIS A 88 -1.27 16.76 22.92
N ALA A 89 -0.77 16.51 21.72
CA ALA A 89 -1.18 15.37 20.93
C ALA A 89 -0.65 14.07 21.55
N LEU A 90 -1.56 13.24 22.08
CA LEU A 90 -1.24 11.92 22.62
C LEU A 90 -1.15 10.85 21.53
N ARG A 91 -1.95 11.00 20.47
CA ARG A 91 -1.97 10.09 19.33
C ARG A 91 -1.97 10.86 18.03
N ILE A 92 -1.21 10.35 17.08
CA ILE A 92 -1.10 10.87 15.72
C ILE A 92 -1.49 9.79 14.73
N THR A 93 -2.22 10.18 13.70
CA THR A 93 -2.49 9.34 12.54
C THR A 93 -1.43 9.60 11.48
N LYS A 94 -1.00 8.52 10.81
CA LYS A 94 0.00 8.59 9.75
C LYS A 94 -0.42 7.62 8.63
N PRO A 95 -1.14 8.11 7.61
CA PRO A 95 -1.48 7.29 6.46
C PRO A 95 -0.22 6.91 5.70
N ASP A 96 -0.25 5.77 5.02
CA ASP A 96 0.89 5.31 4.24
C ASP A 96 1.12 6.17 3.00
N LEU A 97 0.05 6.59 2.32
CA LEU A 97 0.13 7.45 1.15
C LEU A 97 -1.03 8.44 1.10
N TYR A 98 -0.71 9.70 0.82
CA TYR A 98 -1.67 10.75 0.51
C TYR A 98 -1.56 11.10 -0.96
N ILE A 99 -2.70 11.12 -1.66
CA ILE A 99 -2.75 11.43 -3.09
C ILE A 99 -3.75 12.56 -3.32
N GLU A 100 -3.28 13.65 -3.90
CA GLU A 100 -4.14 14.69 -4.46
C GLU A 100 -4.13 14.55 -5.97
N VAL A 101 -5.32 14.38 -6.56
CA VAL A 101 -5.51 14.37 -8.01
C VAL A 101 -6.25 15.64 -8.37
N GLU A 102 -5.60 16.51 -9.14
CA GLU A 102 -6.22 17.69 -9.72
C GLU A 102 -6.81 17.36 -11.09
N ASP A 103 -8.10 17.61 -11.23
CA ASP A 103 -8.82 17.64 -12.50
C ASP A 103 -9.27 19.09 -12.81
N ILE A 104 -9.77 19.33 -14.01
CA ILE A 104 -10.02 20.66 -14.60
C ILE A 104 -10.74 21.62 -13.63
N ASN A 105 -11.66 21.12 -12.79
CA ASN A 105 -12.45 21.95 -11.86
C ASN A 105 -12.51 21.43 -10.41
N LYS A 106 -11.81 20.34 -10.06
CA LYS A 106 -11.89 19.75 -8.72
C LYS A 106 -10.58 19.11 -8.33
N LYS A 107 -10.19 19.34 -7.08
CA LYS A 107 -9.11 18.63 -6.42
C LYS A 107 -9.72 17.51 -5.58
N ASN A 108 -9.36 16.27 -5.88
CA ASN A 108 -9.79 15.11 -5.12
C ASN A 108 -8.66 14.62 -4.21
N ILE A 109 -8.97 14.36 -2.95
CA ILE A 109 -8.00 13.91 -1.94
C ILE A 109 -8.30 12.45 -1.57
N PHE A 110 -7.29 11.60 -1.72
CA PHE A 110 -7.35 10.19 -1.35
C PHE A 110 -6.28 9.82 -0.32
N ILE A 111 -6.67 8.98 0.63
CA ILE A 111 -5.74 8.32 1.56
C ILE A 111 -5.65 6.85 1.18
N LEU A 112 -4.43 6.34 1.01
CA LEU A 112 -4.18 4.92 0.87
C LEU A 112 -3.46 4.39 2.12
N ASP A 113 -3.86 3.19 2.53
CA ASP A 113 -3.21 2.39 3.55
C ASP A 113 -2.99 0.98 3.00
N MET A 114 -1.77 0.46 3.13
CA MET A 114 -1.35 -0.81 2.54
C MET A 114 -1.19 -1.85 3.63
N LYS A 115 -1.85 -3.01 3.47
CA LYS A 115 -1.74 -4.13 4.41
C LYS A 115 -1.26 -5.38 3.70
N TYR A 116 -0.19 -6.00 4.19
CA TYR A 116 0.26 -7.29 3.68
C TYR A 116 -0.52 -8.42 4.37
N LYS A 117 -1.72 -8.70 3.85
CA LYS A 117 -2.57 -9.82 4.23
C LYS A 117 -3.19 -10.37 2.95
N LEU A 118 -3.12 -11.68 2.75
CA LEU A 118 -3.90 -12.33 1.70
C LEU A 118 -5.34 -12.44 2.22
N LEU A 119 -6.26 -11.70 1.60
CA LEU A 119 -7.68 -11.88 1.84
C LEU A 119 -8.03 -13.28 1.31
N GLN A 120 -8.45 -14.17 2.21
CA GLN A 120 -8.90 -15.52 1.86
C GLN A 120 -10.42 -15.50 1.73
N LYS A 121 -10.95 -16.31 0.81
CA LYS A 121 -12.36 -16.69 0.83
C LYS A 121 -12.62 -17.36 2.18
N ALA A 122 -13.62 -16.88 2.91
CA ALA A 122 -14.11 -17.64 4.04
C ALA A 122 -14.70 -18.95 3.50
N ASP A 123 -14.32 -20.10 4.07
CA ASP A 123 -15.00 -21.37 3.84
C ASP A 123 -16.38 -21.30 4.52
N ILE A 124 -17.34 -20.61 3.90
CA ILE A 124 -18.75 -20.61 4.33
C ILE A 124 -19.60 -20.72 3.08
N GLU A 125 -20.16 -21.91 2.88
CA GLU A 125 -21.16 -22.19 1.87
C GLU A 125 -22.44 -21.37 2.12
N GLU A 126 -23.01 -20.91 1.02
CA GLU A 126 -24.40 -20.48 0.84
C GLU A 126 -24.85 -19.18 1.55
N TYR A 127 -25.32 -18.24 0.71
CA TYR A 127 -26.09 -17.01 1.03
C TYR A 127 -25.36 -15.67 1.15
N ILE A 128 -24.27 -15.41 0.42
CA ILE A 128 -23.87 -14.03 0.13
C ILE A 128 -23.35 -13.97 -1.31
N ASN A 129 -23.78 -12.96 -2.08
CA ASN A 129 -23.32 -12.74 -3.46
C ASN A 129 -21.81 -12.97 -3.59
N ASP A 130 -21.40 -13.83 -4.54
CA ASP A 130 -20.10 -14.53 -4.75
C ASP A 130 -18.78 -13.74 -4.58
N HIS A 131 -18.84 -12.44 -4.28
CA HIS A 131 -17.72 -11.51 -4.31
C HIS A 131 -17.56 -10.71 -3.00
N ILE A 132 -18.44 -10.85 -2.00
CA ILE A 132 -18.40 -10.04 -0.76
C ILE A 132 -17.64 -10.75 0.38
N GLU A 133 -17.51 -12.07 0.34
CA GLU A 133 -16.84 -12.89 1.38
C GLU A 133 -15.41 -12.44 1.68
N ASP A 134 -14.63 -12.10 0.66
CA ASP A 134 -13.24 -11.65 0.82
C ASP A 134 -13.14 -10.34 1.60
N VAL A 135 -14.16 -9.48 1.54
CA VAL A 135 -14.20 -8.21 2.28
C VAL A 135 -14.48 -8.43 3.77
N TYR A 136 -15.20 -9.49 4.15
CA TYR A 136 -15.42 -9.81 5.57
C TYR A 136 -14.12 -10.17 6.31
N SER A 137 -13.07 -10.56 5.58
CA SER A 137 -11.75 -10.82 6.14
C SER A 137 -10.94 -9.54 6.46
N VAL A 138 -11.43 -8.36 6.03
CA VAL A 138 -10.84 -7.07 6.41
C VAL A 138 -11.10 -6.80 7.88
N SER A 139 -10.04 -6.52 8.64
CA SER A 139 -10.19 -6.35 10.09
C SER A 139 -10.97 -5.08 10.43
N GLN A 140 -11.80 -5.14 11.48
CA GLN A 140 -12.57 -3.99 11.98
C GLN A 140 -11.65 -2.80 12.33
N LEU A 141 -10.46 -3.07 12.86
CA LEU A 141 -9.47 -2.03 13.16
C LEU A 141 -8.99 -1.31 11.91
N ASP A 142 -8.77 -2.04 10.81
CA ASP A 142 -8.38 -1.45 9.52
C ASP A 142 -9.54 -0.56 9.00
N LEU A 143 -10.79 -1.01 9.10
CA LEU A 143 -11.96 -0.20 8.72
C LEU A 143 -12.08 1.08 9.56
N TYR A 144 -11.94 0.99 10.89
CA TYR A 144 -11.98 2.15 11.78
C TYR A 144 -10.85 3.13 11.51
N GLN A 145 -9.65 2.62 11.19
CA GLN A 145 -8.51 3.45 10.78
C GLN A 145 -8.85 4.26 9.52
N MET A 146 -9.47 3.64 8.52
CA MET A 146 -9.84 4.32 7.29
C MET A 146 -10.93 5.36 7.48
N PHE A 147 -11.98 5.06 8.25
CA PHE A 147 -12.99 6.07 8.56
C PHE A 147 -12.41 7.24 9.37
N THR A 148 -11.47 6.97 10.28
CA THR A 148 -10.73 8.01 11.01
C THR A 148 -9.92 8.89 10.04
N TYR A 149 -9.23 8.29 9.07
CA TYR A 149 -8.51 9.06 8.05
C TYR A 149 -9.44 9.90 7.19
N SER A 150 -10.61 9.37 6.82
CA SER A 150 -11.59 10.08 6.00
C SER A 150 -11.97 11.42 6.63
N ASP A 151 -12.28 11.42 7.93
CA ASP A 151 -12.64 12.62 8.68
C ASP A 151 -11.44 13.53 8.92
N LEU A 152 -10.35 12.97 9.46
CA LEU A 152 -9.21 13.78 9.88
C LEU A 152 -8.55 14.49 8.71
N TYR A 153 -8.56 13.90 7.51
CA TYR A 153 -7.89 14.45 6.33
C TYR A 153 -8.85 15.11 5.34
N GLY A 154 -10.17 15.07 5.58
CA GLY A 154 -11.17 15.67 4.68
C GLY A 154 -11.13 15.06 3.28
N THR A 155 -11.08 13.73 3.21
CA THR A 155 -10.81 13.02 1.96
C THR A 155 -12.09 12.84 1.14
N ASP A 156 -11.95 12.84 -0.19
CA ASP A 156 -12.97 12.39 -1.14
C ASP A 156 -13.14 10.86 -1.15
N GLY A 157 -12.14 10.13 -0.65
CA GLY A 157 -12.23 8.71 -0.40
C GLY A 157 -10.98 8.14 0.26
N THR A 158 -11.14 7.00 0.90
CA THR A 158 -10.04 6.22 1.48
C THR A 158 -9.93 4.89 0.74
N ILE A 159 -8.72 4.33 0.65
CA ILE A 159 -8.42 3.18 -0.19
C ILE A 159 -7.53 2.21 0.59
N LEU A 160 -8.03 1.02 0.92
CA LEU A 160 -7.22 -0.07 1.44
C LEU A 160 -6.65 -0.89 0.30
N VAL A 161 -5.36 -1.17 0.37
CA VAL A 161 -4.64 -1.92 -0.65
C VAL A 161 -4.08 -3.20 -0.05
N PHE A 162 -4.43 -4.33 -0.66
CA PHE A 162 -3.97 -5.66 -0.28
C PHE A 162 -3.23 -6.33 -1.45
N PRO A 163 -2.20 -7.16 -1.18
CA PRO A 163 -1.63 -8.02 -2.20
C PRO A 163 -2.58 -9.18 -2.53
N GLY A 164 -2.57 -9.62 -3.77
CA GLY A 164 -3.33 -10.77 -4.25
C GLY A 164 -2.62 -11.51 -5.38
N ARG A 165 -3.35 -12.45 -5.98
CA ARG A 165 -2.94 -13.23 -7.15
C ARG A 165 -3.65 -12.77 -8.41
N VAL A 166 -3.13 -13.08 -9.59
CA VAL A 166 -3.83 -12.87 -10.86
C VAL A 166 -5.15 -13.66 -10.80
N GLY A 167 -6.27 -12.95 -10.99
CA GLY A 167 -7.61 -13.52 -10.84
C GLY A 167 -8.21 -13.45 -9.44
N ALA A 168 -7.41 -13.15 -8.40
CA ALA A 168 -7.92 -12.76 -7.08
C ALA A 168 -8.42 -11.31 -7.17
N ILE A 169 -9.69 -11.17 -7.53
CA ILE A 169 -10.47 -9.92 -7.62
C ILE A 169 -9.76 -8.75 -8.31
N SER A 170 -10.15 -8.52 -9.56
CA SER A 170 -9.60 -7.48 -10.43
C SER A 170 -10.37 -6.15 -10.41
N ASN A 171 -11.38 -6.00 -9.56
CA ASN A 171 -12.20 -4.78 -9.45
C ASN A 171 -12.21 -4.27 -8.01
N PRO A 172 -12.12 -2.95 -7.79
CA PRO A 172 -12.12 -2.41 -6.45
C PRO A 172 -13.54 -2.44 -5.87
N TYR A 173 -13.68 -2.84 -4.61
CA TYR A 173 -14.95 -2.77 -3.90
C TYR A 173 -15.16 -1.38 -3.35
N MET A 174 -16.39 -0.87 -3.43
CA MET A 174 -16.76 0.42 -2.88
C MET A 174 -17.76 0.23 -1.75
N PHE A 175 -17.45 0.85 -0.62
CA PHE A 175 -18.33 0.97 0.53
C PHE A 175 -18.60 2.45 0.78
N LYS A 176 -19.86 2.77 1.10
CA LYS A 176 -20.28 4.14 1.39
C LYS A 176 -21.08 4.15 2.68
N GLU A 177 -20.68 4.98 3.63
CA GLU A 177 -21.32 5.09 4.94
C GLU A 177 -21.24 6.54 5.42
N ASN A 178 -22.38 7.16 5.76
CA ASN A 178 -22.46 8.54 6.26
C ASN A 178 -21.66 9.58 5.43
N GLY A 179 -21.71 9.46 4.10
CA GLY A 179 -20.99 10.35 3.17
C GLY A 179 -19.50 10.03 3.00
N ARG A 180 -18.94 9.10 3.78
CA ARG A 180 -17.57 8.60 3.64
C ARG A 180 -17.52 7.47 2.62
N ILE A 181 -16.44 7.44 1.84
CA ILE A 181 -16.21 6.41 0.81
C ILE A 181 -14.94 5.63 1.16
N LEU A 182 -15.06 4.31 1.19
CA LEU A 182 -13.95 3.38 1.34
C LEU A 182 -13.87 2.47 0.11
N TRP A 183 -12.69 2.40 -0.47
CA TRP A 183 -12.35 1.46 -1.52
C TRP A 183 -11.46 0.35 -0.98
N ILE A 184 -11.71 -0.88 -1.39
CA ILE A 184 -10.81 -2.01 -1.13
C ILE A 184 -10.28 -2.51 -2.47
N CYS A 185 -8.96 -2.46 -2.62
CA CYS A 185 -8.24 -2.84 -3.83
C CYS A 185 -7.34 -4.04 -3.53
N ILE A 186 -7.48 -5.10 -4.32
CA ILE A 186 -6.58 -6.24 -4.31
C ILE A 186 -5.67 -6.15 -5.53
N ILE A 187 -4.37 -6.22 -5.29
CA ILE A 187 -3.36 -5.99 -6.33
C ILE A 187 -2.61 -7.28 -6.61
N PRO A 188 -2.72 -7.84 -7.84
CA PRO A 188 -1.98 -9.03 -8.21
C PRO A 188 -0.47 -8.75 -8.24
N LEU A 189 0.31 -9.52 -7.47
CA LEU A 189 1.76 -9.38 -7.37
C LEU A 189 2.53 -10.58 -7.97
N ASP A 190 1.84 -11.58 -8.46
CA ASP A 190 2.36 -12.83 -9.03
C ASP A 190 2.53 -12.75 -10.56
N PHE A 191 2.61 -11.54 -11.12
CA PHE A 191 3.00 -11.37 -12.52
C PHE A 191 4.44 -11.85 -12.75
N THR A 192 4.65 -12.64 -13.80
CA THR A 192 5.95 -13.18 -14.19
C THR A 192 6.43 -12.62 -15.53
N GLY A 193 7.76 -12.55 -15.71
CA GLY A 193 8.40 -12.12 -16.96
C GLY A 193 8.61 -10.61 -17.06
N ASP A 194 9.22 -10.17 -18.16
CA ASP A 194 9.73 -8.78 -18.30
C ASP A 194 8.65 -7.70 -18.36
N SER A 195 7.40 -8.08 -18.66
CA SER A 195 6.25 -7.16 -18.78
C SER A 195 5.44 -7.00 -17.48
N TRP A 196 5.91 -7.53 -16.35
CA TRP A 196 5.16 -7.50 -15.08
C TRP A 196 4.77 -6.08 -14.67
N GLU A 197 5.66 -5.11 -14.88
CA GLU A 197 5.46 -3.73 -14.47
C GLU A 197 4.35 -3.06 -15.30
N GLU A 198 4.35 -3.27 -16.61
CA GLU A 198 3.34 -2.70 -17.51
C GLU A 198 1.95 -3.25 -17.19
N ARG A 199 1.83 -4.55 -16.95
CA ARG A 199 0.58 -5.20 -16.54
C ARG A 199 0.07 -4.66 -15.20
N LEU A 200 0.97 -4.48 -14.24
CA LEU A 200 0.61 -3.90 -12.94
C LEU A 200 0.17 -2.44 -13.09
N VAL A 201 0.81 -1.66 -13.97
CA VAL A 201 0.41 -0.28 -14.28
C VAL A 201 -0.99 -0.23 -14.88
N GLU A 202 -1.31 -1.11 -15.82
CA GLU A 202 -2.65 -1.19 -16.42
C GLU A 202 -3.73 -1.54 -15.39
N CYS A 203 -3.44 -2.50 -14.51
CA CYS A 203 -4.32 -2.89 -13.42
C CYS A 203 -4.59 -1.72 -12.47
N VAL A 204 -3.54 -1.07 -11.96
CA VAL A 204 -3.66 0.05 -11.02
C VAL A 204 -4.29 1.28 -11.68
N LYS A 205 -4.01 1.54 -12.96
CA LYS A 205 -4.71 2.56 -13.75
C LYS A 205 -6.21 2.29 -13.78
N GLY A 206 -6.62 1.06 -14.11
CA GLY A 206 -8.03 0.66 -14.14
C GLY A 206 -8.75 0.90 -12.80
N PHE A 207 -8.06 0.68 -11.68
CA PHE A 207 -8.57 0.98 -10.34
C PHE A 207 -8.81 2.48 -10.13
N PHE A 208 -7.78 3.30 -10.35
CA PHE A 208 -7.91 4.74 -10.14
C PHE A 208 -8.92 5.38 -11.10
N ASP A 209 -9.04 4.87 -12.33
CA ASP A 209 -10.05 5.34 -13.27
C ASP A 209 -11.48 5.11 -12.76
N LYS A 210 -11.74 3.97 -12.10
CA LYS A 210 -13.04 3.69 -11.48
C LYS A 210 -13.26 4.54 -10.23
N ILE A 211 -12.25 4.66 -9.38
CA ILE A 211 -12.32 5.45 -8.14
C ILE A 211 -12.62 6.92 -8.47
N ILE A 212 -11.83 7.51 -9.37
CA ILE A 212 -11.98 8.93 -9.75
C ILE A 212 -13.34 9.18 -10.40
N LYS A 213 -13.82 8.30 -11.28
CA LYS A 213 -15.15 8.44 -11.89
C LYS A 213 -16.27 8.45 -10.86
N ASN A 214 -16.23 7.60 -9.84
CA ASN A 214 -17.31 7.48 -8.85
C ASN A 214 -17.34 8.61 -7.81
N VAL A 215 -16.31 9.46 -7.75
CA VAL A 215 -16.27 10.62 -6.84
C VAL A 215 -16.53 11.95 -7.57
N LEU A 216 -16.62 11.91 -8.91
CA LEU A 216 -16.92 13.05 -9.76
C LEU A 216 -18.42 13.22 -10.07
N PHE A 217 -19.30 12.40 -9.47
CA PHE A 217 -20.76 12.48 -9.57
C PHE A 217 -21.44 12.63 -8.21
#